data_AF-A0A8R1HUE2-F1
#
_entry.id   AF-A0A8R1HUE2-F1
#
_cell.length_a   1.000
_cell.length_b   1.000
_cell.length_c   1.000
_cell.angle_alpha   90.00
_cell.angle_beta   90.00
_cell.angle_gamma   90.00
#
_symmetry.space_group_name_H-M   'P 1'
#
loop_
_entity.id
_entity.type
_entity.pdbx_description
1 polymer ?
#
loop_
_entity_poly.entity_id
_entity_poly.type
_entity_poly.pdbx_seq_one_letter_code
_entity_poly.pdbx_strand_id
1 'polypeptide(L)'
;MRWLTRHEPIFEEDGSELSEREKTRLLLGSLEETTFHRFVDSQRDVEDIYDVTFKETVAALTKIFGAQRSLMVQRQACFHISRSSGNWEDPLEYTNHIGQVVAGAKLATMTADEWSVFLFFRGLDAPGDAAAKIYLMQFTEMAERKGETITLSQIHDEWMRFVQIKQQTKIVATSKQNPQTPVEVWKLEASKTKRRENSKFTPKWGSSVLHRLKIHRLMVLSINNR
;
A
#
# COMPACT_ATOMS: atom_id res chain seq x y z
N MET A 1 -11.38 -16.29 6.97
CA MET A 1 -11.19 -16.58 8.41
C MET A 1 -12.34 -17.33 9.10
N ARG A 2 -13.58 -17.33 8.60
CA ARG A 2 -14.70 -18.08 9.24
C ARG A 2 -14.44 -19.58 9.42
N TRP A 3 -13.65 -20.21 8.54
CA TRP A 3 -13.23 -21.61 8.70
C TRP A 3 -12.36 -21.80 9.95
N LEU A 4 -11.31 -20.99 10.11
CA LEU A 4 -10.43 -21.06 11.28
C LEU A 4 -11.20 -20.84 12.59
N THR A 5 -12.09 -19.85 12.66
CA THR A 5 -12.95 -19.64 13.84
C THR A 5 -13.90 -20.81 14.11
N ARG A 6 -14.39 -21.50 13.07
CA ARG A 6 -15.24 -22.69 13.24
C ARG A 6 -14.45 -23.87 13.80
N HIS A 7 -13.20 -24.01 13.37
CA HIS A 7 -12.36 -25.17 13.67
C HIS A 7 -11.37 -24.92 14.82
N GLU A 8 -11.36 -23.72 15.42
CA GLU A 8 -10.52 -23.34 16.57
C GLU A 8 -10.62 -24.35 17.73
N PRO A 9 -11.82 -24.83 18.14
CA PRO A 9 -11.92 -25.83 19.21
C PRO A 9 -11.20 -27.16 18.89
N ILE A 10 -11.09 -27.53 17.61
CA ILE A 10 -10.38 -28.76 17.21
C ILE A 10 -8.88 -28.65 17.52
N PHE A 11 -8.30 -27.45 17.43
CA PHE A 11 -6.89 -27.24 17.73
C PHE A 11 -6.63 -26.99 19.22
N GLU A 12 -7.58 -26.33 19.91
CA GLU A 12 -7.44 -25.97 21.33
C GLU A 12 -7.86 -27.10 22.29
N GLU A 13 -8.97 -27.77 22.03
CA GLU A 13 -9.52 -28.83 22.89
C GLU A 13 -9.04 -30.20 22.41
N ASP A 14 -9.46 -30.61 21.21
CA ASP A 14 -9.18 -31.95 20.67
C ASP A 14 -7.69 -32.15 20.37
N GLY A 15 -7.01 -31.07 19.94
CA GLY A 15 -5.60 -31.04 19.60
C GLY A 15 -4.69 -30.67 20.77
N SER A 16 -5.20 -30.59 22.00
CA SER A 16 -4.43 -30.11 23.17
C SER A 16 -3.13 -30.90 23.42
N GLU A 17 -3.12 -32.20 23.14
CA GLU A 17 -1.96 -33.10 23.28
C GLU A 17 -0.95 -33.01 22.13
N LEU A 18 -1.31 -32.38 21.00
CA LEU A 18 -0.42 -32.25 19.84
C LEU A 18 0.69 -31.23 20.11
N SER A 19 1.88 -31.54 19.62
CA SER A 19 2.97 -30.55 19.57
C SER A 19 2.63 -29.37 18.66
N GLU A 20 3.28 -28.23 18.88
CA GLU A 20 3.08 -27.04 18.03
C GLU A 20 3.32 -27.34 16.54
N ARG A 21 4.36 -28.14 16.24
CA ARG A 21 4.66 -28.57 14.87
C ARG A 21 3.53 -29.40 14.26
N GLU A 22 2.93 -30.29 15.03
CA GLU A 22 1.80 -31.12 14.57
C GLU A 22 0.55 -30.28 14.35
N LYS A 23 0.25 -29.33 15.23
CA LYS A 23 -0.85 -28.37 15.07
C LYS A 23 -0.67 -27.52 13.81
N THR A 24 0.53 -26.98 13.60
CA THR A 24 0.86 -26.19 12.41
C THR A 24 0.75 -27.04 11.14
N ARG A 25 1.25 -28.28 11.14
CA ARG A 25 1.13 -29.20 10.01
C ARG A 25 -0.33 -29.56 9.70
N LEU A 26 -1.14 -29.83 10.72
CA LEU A 26 -2.57 -30.12 10.56
C LEU A 26 -3.31 -28.93 9.96
N LEU A 27 -3.02 -27.72 10.46
CA LEU A 27 -3.59 -26.48 9.94
C LEU A 27 -3.22 -26.28 8.46
N LEU A 28 -1.94 -26.34 8.12
CA LEU A 28 -1.50 -26.12 6.73
C LEU A 28 -1.99 -27.22 5.79
N GLY A 29 -2.09 -28.46 6.27
CA GLY A 29 -2.64 -29.58 5.51
C GLY A 29 -4.15 -29.51 5.27
N SER A 30 -4.88 -28.69 6.03
CA SER A 30 -6.31 -28.44 5.83
C SER A 30 -6.62 -27.36 4.78
N LEU A 31 -5.60 -26.65 4.31
CA LEU A 31 -5.74 -25.61 3.30
C LEU A 31 -5.95 -26.24 1.92
N GLU A 32 -6.78 -25.59 1.09
CA GLU A 32 -6.84 -25.91 -0.33
C GLU A 32 -5.47 -25.69 -0.98
N GLU A 33 -5.12 -26.52 -1.98
CA GLU A 33 -3.85 -26.46 -2.71
C GLU A 33 -3.46 -25.03 -3.15
N THR A 34 -4.42 -24.29 -3.73
CA THR A 34 -4.20 -22.90 -4.17
C THR A 34 -3.87 -21.95 -3.01
N THR A 35 -4.51 -22.15 -1.85
CA THR A 35 -4.29 -21.35 -0.64
C THR A 35 -2.97 -21.70 0.01
N PHE A 36 -2.63 -22.99 0.06
CA PHE A 36 -1.37 -23.49 0.57
C PHE A 36 -0.19 -22.94 -0.22
N HIS A 37 -0.18 -23.04 -1.55
CA HIS A 37 0.92 -22.51 -2.37
C HIS A 37 1.11 -21.01 -2.19
N ARG A 38 0.02 -20.23 -2.17
CA ARG A 38 0.09 -18.78 -1.90
C ARG A 38 0.64 -18.46 -0.51
N PHE A 39 0.34 -19.30 0.48
CA PHE A 39 0.93 -19.17 1.81
C PHE A 39 2.44 -19.43 1.75
N VAL A 40 2.87 -20.55 1.17
CA VAL A 40 4.31 -20.89 1.02
C VAL A 40 5.07 -19.77 0.30
N ASP A 41 4.54 -19.27 -0.83
CA ASP A 41 5.15 -18.17 -1.59
C ASP A 41 5.33 -16.87 -0.78
N SER A 42 4.50 -16.69 0.26
CA SER A 42 4.59 -15.53 1.14
C SER A 42 5.61 -15.68 2.27
N GLN A 43 6.00 -16.93 2.61
CA GLN A 43 6.92 -17.26 3.70
C GLN A 43 8.37 -17.40 3.19
N ARG A 44 8.84 -16.48 2.35
CA ARG A 44 10.15 -16.59 1.67
C ARG A 44 11.35 -16.64 2.61
N ASP A 45 11.22 -16.05 3.80
CA ASP A 45 12.30 -15.93 4.79
C ASP A 45 12.24 -17.02 5.87
N VAL A 46 11.32 -17.99 5.75
CA VAL A 46 11.13 -19.08 6.71
C VAL A 46 11.70 -20.37 6.12
N GLU A 47 12.65 -20.98 6.82
CA GLU A 47 13.34 -22.19 6.38
C GLU A 47 12.42 -23.43 6.44
N ASP A 48 11.72 -23.61 7.57
CA ASP A 48 10.67 -24.63 7.72
C ASP A 48 9.36 -23.99 8.22
N ILE A 49 8.36 -23.93 7.35
CA ILE A 49 7.03 -23.38 7.66
C ILE A 49 6.27 -24.18 8.72
N TYR A 50 6.66 -25.43 8.99
CA TYR A 50 6.03 -26.28 10.00
C TYR A 50 6.59 -26.05 11.40
N ASP A 51 7.79 -25.48 11.52
CA ASP A 51 8.42 -25.16 12.81
C ASP A 51 7.97 -23.82 13.38
N VAL A 52 7.14 -23.07 12.64
CA VAL A 52 6.44 -21.88 13.12
C VAL A 52 5.33 -22.29 14.08
N THR A 53 5.14 -21.53 15.17
CA THR A 53 4.07 -21.86 16.14
C THR A 53 2.69 -21.78 15.50
N PHE A 54 1.72 -22.50 16.06
CA PHE A 54 0.36 -22.51 15.52
C PHE A 54 -0.22 -21.09 15.48
N LYS A 55 -0.02 -20.32 16.57
CA LYS A 55 -0.50 -18.95 16.70
C LYS A 55 0.11 -17.99 15.67
N GLU A 56 1.42 -18.08 15.44
CA GLU A 56 2.10 -17.26 14.42
C GLU A 56 1.65 -17.64 13.01
N THR A 57 1.42 -18.93 12.75
CA THR A 57 0.89 -19.43 11.47
C THR A 57 -0.52 -18.88 11.22
N VAL A 58 -1.40 -18.90 12.22
CA VAL A 58 -2.74 -18.29 12.14
C VAL A 58 -2.65 -16.78 11.89
N ALA A 59 -1.72 -16.08 12.55
CA ALA A 59 -1.49 -14.66 12.32
C ALA A 59 -1.01 -14.37 10.89
N ALA A 60 -0.09 -15.17 10.36
CA ALA A 60 0.40 -15.07 8.98
C ALA A 60 -0.74 -15.34 7.97
N LEU A 61 -1.53 -16.39 8.17
CA LEU A 61 -2.73 -16.67 7.36
C LEU A 61 -3.74 -15.52 7.42
N THR A 62 -3.93 -14.91 8.59
CA THR A 62 -4.78 -13.72 8.76
C THR A 62 -4.24 -12.53 8.01
N LYS A 63 -2.93 -12.34 7.98
CA LYS A 63 -2.31 -11.24 7.23
C LYS A 63 -2.52 -11.39 5.72
N ILE A 64 -2.41 -12.61 5.19
CA ILE A 64 -2.50 -12.88 3.74
C ILE A 64 -3.94 -12.98 3.25
N PHE A 65 -4.79 -13.68 4.01
CA PHE A 65 -6.16 -14.04 3.60
C PHE A 65 -7.26 -13.42 4.47
N GLY A 66 -6.88 -12.66 5.50
CA GLY A 66 -7.83 -11.93 6.33
C GLY A 66 -8.53 -10.81 5.57
N ALA A 67 -9.61 -10.30 6.18
CA ALA A 67 -10.35 -9.18 5.63
C ALA A 67 -9.43 -7.97 5.46
N GLN A 68 -9.24 -7.54 4.21
CA GLN A 68 -8.32 -6.45 3.85
C GLN A 68 -8.88 -5.05 4.18
N ARG A 69 -10.10 -4.96 4.72
CA ARG A 69 -10.73 -3.69 5.05
C ARG A 69 -10.26 -3.24 6.43
N SER A 70 -9.74 -2.03 6.52
CA SER A 70 -9.42 -1.38 7.79
C SER A 70 -10.64 -1.31 8.71
N LEU A 71 -10.41 -1.16 10.01
CA LEU A 71 -11.51 -1.03 10.97
C LEU A 71 -12.33 0.23 10.67
N MET A 72 -11.69 1.34 10.24
CA MET A 72 -12.38 2.53 9.76
C MET A 72 -13.33 2.26 8.59
N VAL A 73 -12.91 1.49 7.58
CA VAL A 73 -13.78 1.13 6.45
C VAL A 73 -14.93 0.24 6.89
N GLN A 74 -14.68 -0.71 7.80
CA GLN A 74 -15.73 -1.58 8.36
C GLN A 74 -16.77 -0.76 9.14
N ARG A 75 -16.32 0.19 9.98
CA ARG A 75 -17.19 1.13 10.72
C ARG A 75 -18.03 1.98 9.78
N GLN A 76 -17.43 2.55 8.73
CA GLN A 76 -18.17 3.34 7.75
C GLN A 76 -19.21 2.49 7.02
N ALA A 77 -18.90 1.23 6.70
CA ALA A 77 -19.84 0.33 6.04
C ALA A 77 -21.09 0.03 6.88
N CYS A 78 -20.99 -0.09 8.22
CA CYS A 78 -22.15 -0.29 9.10
C CYS A 78 -23.26 0.72 8.83
N PHE A 79 -22.91 1.99 8.72
CA PHE A 79 -23.88 3.10 8.60
C PHE A 79 -24.34 3.37 7.16
N HIS A 80 -23.79 2.65 6.18
CA HIS A 80 -24.30 2.64 4.81
C HIS A 80 -25.33 1.53 4.58
N ILE A 81 -25.50 0.61 5.54
CA ILE A 81 -26.51 -0.43 5.42
C ILE A 81 -27.89 0.21 5.57
N SER A 82 -28.67 0.16 4.49
CA SER A 82 -30.06 0.57 4.49
C SER A 82 -30.94 -0.52 3.91
N ARG A 83 -32.05 -0.84 4.59
CA ARG A 83 -33.07 -1.75 4.05
C ARG A 83 -33.76 -1.16 2.81
N SER A 84 -33.81 0.16 2.69
CA SER A 84 -34.37 0.84 1.51
C SER A 84 -33.55 0.64 0.23
N SER A 85 -32.36 0.03 0.32
CA SER A 85 -31.51 -0.27 -0.84
C SER A 85 -32.06 -1.37 -1.75
N GLY A 86 -33.10 -2.10 -1.33
CA GLY A 86 -33.65 -3.24 -2.08
C GLY A 86 -32.81 -4.51 -2.02
N ASN A 87 -31.62 -4.47 -1.41
CA ASN A 87 -30.70 -5.62 -1.32
C ASN A 87 -31.07 -6.65 -0.23
N TRP A 88 -32.15 -6.41 0.52
CA TRP A 88 -32.47 -7.13 1.75
C TRP A 88 -33.97 -7.44 1.84
N GLU A 89 -34.44 -8.30 0.93
CA GLU A 89 -35.84 -8.73 0.87
C GLU A 89 -36.20 -9.63 2.06
N ASP A 90 -35.36 -10.63 2.35
CA ASP A 90 -35.54 -11.53 3.49
C ASP A 90 -35.13 -10.87 4.83
N PRO A 91 -36.04 -10.80 5.83
CA PRO A 91 -35.72 -10.26 7.15
C PRO A 91 -34.61 -11.02 7.90
N LEU A 92 -34.50 -12.33 7.70
CA LEU A 92 -33.49 -13.14 8.40
C LEU A 92 -32.09 -12.85 7.84
N GLU A 93 -31.93 -12.83 6.51
CA GLU A 93 -30.70 -12.39 5.84
C GLU A 93 -30.28 -10.99 6.28
N TYR A 94 -31.21 -10.04 6.35
CA TYR A 94 -30.91 -8.68 6.82
C TYR A 94 -30.39 -8.67 8.26
N THR A 95 -31.07 -9.39 9.15
CA THR A 95 -30.70 -9.47 10.57
C THR A 95 -29.32 -10.10 10.74
N ASN A 96 -29.05 -11.19 10.04
CA ASN A 96 -27.76 -11.87 10.04
C ASN A 96 -26.65 -10.97 9.47
N HIS A 97 -26.95 -10.19 8.42
CA HIS A 97 -26.00 -9.25 7.86
C HIS A 97 -25.63 -8.14 8.85
N ILE A 98 -26.63 -7.50 9.49
CA ILE A 98 -26.39 -6.47 10.52
C ILE A 98 -25.50 -7.04 11.63
N GLY A 99 -25.84 -8.21 12.17
CA GLY A 99 -25.04 -8.86 13.22
C GLY A 99 -23.58 -9.07 12.81
N GLN A 100 -23.35 -9.55 11.58
CA GLN A 100 -21.99 -9.78 11.06
C GLN A 100 -21.18 -8.49 10.89
N VAL A 101 -21.79 -7.42 10.35
CA VAL A 101 -21.05 -6.18 10.09
C VAL A 101 -20.75 -5.45 11.41
N VAL A 102 -21.70 -5.42 12.36
CA VAL A 102 -21.47 -4.82 13.69
C VAL A 102 -20.38 -5.54 14.47
N ALA A 103 -20.34 -6.88 14.42
CA ALA A 103 -19.30 -7.67 15.09
C ALA A 103 -17.89 -7.32 14.57
N GLY A 104 -17.74 -7.10 13.26
CA GLY A 104 -16.46 -6.70 12.66
C GLY A 104 -16.04 -5.26 13.00
N ALA A 105 -17.00 -4.33 13.04
CA ALA A 105 -16.72 -2.91 13.22
C ALA A 105 -16.33 -2.49 14.64
N LYS A 106 -16.52 -3.36 15.64
CA LYS A 106 -16.15 -3.13 17.05
C LYS A 106 -16.61 -1.75 17.56
N LEU A 107 -17.85 -1.37 17.25
CA LEU A 107 -18.39 -0.04 17.59
C LEU A 107 -18.46 0.19 19.11
N ALA A 108 -18.72 -0.86 19.89
CA ALA A 108 -18.83 -0.78 21.34
C ALA A 108 -17.51 -0.42 22.06
N THR A 109 -16.36 -0.62 21.41
CA THR A 109 -15.04 -0.34 22.00
C THR A 109 -14.51 1.05 21.65
N MET A 110 -15.28 1.84 20.89
CA MET A 110 -14.86 3.17 20.46
C MET A 110 -14.94 4.18 21.60
N THR A 111 -13.88 4.97 21.75
CA THR A 111 -13.81 6.15 22.61
C THR A 111 -14.65 7.31 22.05
N ALA A 112 -14.91 8.33 22.87
CA ALA A 112 -15.63 9.54 22.44
C ALA A 112 -14.90 10.29 21.31
N ASP A 113 -13.57 10.31 21.33
CA ASP A 113 -12.76 10.93 20.27
C ASP A 113 -12.86 10.15 18.96
N GLU A 114 -12.77 8.82 19.02
CA GLU A 114 -12.97 7.97 17.83
C GLU A 114 -14.39 8.12 17.25
N TRP A 115 -15.41 8.22 18.10
CA TRP A 115 -16.78 8.52 17.65
C TRP A 115 -16.88 9.89 16.98
N SER A 116 -16.21 10.89 17.52
CA SER A 116 -16.20 12.24 16.97
C SER A 116 -15.56 12.27 15.58
N VAL A 117 -14.39 11.65 15.42
CA VAL A 117 -13.69 11.50 14.14
C VAL A 117 -14.53 10.67 13.15
N PHE A 118 -15.16 9.61 13.62
CA PHE A 118 -16.03 8.78 12.79
C PHE A 118 -17.24 9.55 12.24
N LEU A 119 -17.95 10.29 13.11
CA LEU A 119 -19.09 11.12 12.74
C LEU A 119 -18.67 12.24 11.79
N PHE A 120 -17.49 12.82 11.99
CA PHE A 120 -16.91 13.78 11.06
C PHE A 120 -16.78 13.17 9.66
N PHE A 121 -16.16 11.99 9.52
CA PHE A 121 -16.09 11.31 8.21
C PHE A 121 -17.45 10.96 7.64
N ARG A 122 -18.41 10.57 8.48
CA ARG A 122 -19.78 10.31 8.03
C ARG A 122 -20.45 11.54 7.44
N GLY A 123 -20.14 12.73 7.95
CA GLY A 123 -20.64 14.01 7.44
C GLY A 123 -19.96 14.51 6.16
N LEU A 124 -18.87 13.86 5.73
CA LEU A 124 -18.22 14.16 4.44
C LEU A 124 -18.91 13.39 3.31
N ASP A 125 -20.03 13.92 2.85
CA ASP A 125 -20.82 13.35 1.75
C ASP A 125 -21.05 14.33 0.59
N ALA A 126 -20.48 15.54 0.64
CA ALA A 126 -20.55 16.46 -0.48
C ALA A 126 -19.74 15.94 -1.69
N PRO A 127 -20.15 16.25 -2.94
CA PRO A 127 -19.46 15.79 -4.15
C PRO A 127 -17.96 16.14 -4.24
N GLY A 128 -17.51 17.20 -3.54
CA GLY A 128 -16.11 17.63 -3.48
C GLY A 128 -15.26 16.92 -2.42
N ASP A 129 -15.89 16.23 -1.47
CA ASP A 129 -15.22 15.75 -0.26
C ASP A 129 -14.56 14.39 -0.43
N ALA A 130 -14.94 13.61 -1.45
CA ALA A 130 -14.49 12.23 -1.62
C ALA A 130 -12.95 12.09 -1.55
N ALA A 131 -12.22 12.99 -2.22
CA ALA A 131 -10.75 12.99 -2.20
C ALA A 131 -10.17 13.33 -0.81
N ALA A 132 -10.77 14.30 -0.10
CA ALA A 132 -10.35 14.66 1.24
C ALA A 132 -10.66 13.53 2.24
N LYS A 133 -11.86 12.96 2.15
CA LYS A 133 -12.30 11.84 2.97
C LYS A 133 -11.39 10.63 2.83
N ILE A 134 -11.03 10.23 1.61
CA ILE A 134 -10.08 9.12 1.38
C ILE A 134 -8.72 9.42 2.03
N TYR A 135 -8.19 10.62 1.82
CA TYR A 135 -6.90 11.03 2.39
C TYR A 135 -6.90 10.99 3.92
N LEU A 136 -7.92 11.56 4.56
CA LEU A 136 -8.03 11.62 6.00
C LEU A 136 -8.34 10.25 6.64
N MET A 137 -9.11 9.41 5.94
CA MET A 137 -9.31 8.02 6.35
C MET A 137 -7.99 7.25 6.32
N GLN A 138 -7.15 7.42 5.28
CA GLN A 138 -5.83 6.79 5.22
C GLN A 138 -4.91 7.26 6.35
N PHE A 139 -4.90 8.56 6.64
CA PHE A 139 -4.20 9.10 7.81
C PHE A 139 -4.68 8.43 9.10
N THR A 140 -6.00 8.24 9.23
CA THR A 140 -6.60 7.61 10.41
C THR A 140 -6.21 6.15 10.57
N GLU A 141 -6.24 5.39 9.48
CA GLU A 141 -5.81 3.99 9.45
C GLU A 141 -4.33 3.83 9.82
N MET A 142 -3.48 4.80 9.44
CA MET A 142 -2.06 4.76 9.77
C MET A 142 -1.82 4.94 11.27
N ALA A 143 -2.54 5.83 11.93
CA ALA A 143 -2.41 6.00 13.39
C ALA A 143 -3.04 4.82 14.15
N GLU A 144 -4.16 4.28 13.66
CA GLU A 144 -4.77 3.06 14.22
C GLU A 144 -3.81 1.87 14.19
N ARG A 145 -3.05 1.68 13.09
CA ARG A 145 -2.00 0.64 13.01
C ARG A 145 -0.87 0.82 14.03
N LYS A 146 -0.63 2.05 14.50
CA LYS A 146 0.35 2.36 15.54
C LYS A 146 -0.22 2.30 16.95
N GLY A 147 -1.53 2.10 17.10
CA GLY A 147 -2.23 2.14 18.39
C GLY A 147 -2.40 3.55 18.94
N GLU A 148 -2.33 4.58 18.08
CA GLU A 148 -2.51 5.98 18.47
C GLU A 148 -3.98 6.38 18.39
N THR A 149 -4.45 7.13 19.39
CA THR A 149 -5.79 7.74 19.37
C THR A 149 -5.75 9.04 18.58
N ILE A 150 -6.71 9.20 17.66
CA ILE A 150 -6.85 10.42 16.85
C ILE A 150 -7.99 11.26 17.38
N THR A 151 -7.73 12.56 17.46
CA THR A 151 -8.69 13.58 17.85
C THR A 151 -9.19 14.37 16.64
N LEU A 152 -10.33 15.04 16.78
CA LEU A 152 -10.84 15.94 15.74
C LEU A 152 -9.88 17.09 15.40
N SER A 153 -9.11 17.59 16.38
CA SER A 153 -8.11 18.64 16.14
C SER A 153 -7.06 18.17 15.14
N GLN A 154 -6.56 16.95 15.31
CA GLN A 154 -5.57 16.38 14.39
C GLN A 154 -6.16 16.16 12.99
N ILE A 155 -7.42 15.73 12.90
CA ILE A 155 -8.12 15.61 11.60
C ILE A 155 -8.25 16.97 10.91
N HIS A 156 -8.58 18.02 11.65
CA HIS A 156 -8.64 19.38 11.12
C HIS A 156 -7.28 19.83 10.58
N ASP A 157 -6.20 19.66 11.36
CA ASP A 157 -4.86 20.05 10.94
C ASP A 157 -4.41 19.29 9.69
N GLU A 158 -4.75 18.00 9.62
CA GLU A 158 -4.48 17.15 8.48
C GLU A 158 -5.29 17.56 7.24
N TRP A 159 -6.54 17.99 7.42
CA TRP A 159 -7.36 18.55 6.35
C TRP A 159 -6.73 19.83 5.81
N MET A 160 -6.29 20.73 6.69
CA MET A 160 -5.64 21.97 6.26
C MET A 160 -4.37 21.68 5.46
N ARG A 161 -3.60 20.65 5.85
CA ARG A 161 -2.45 20.17 5.07
C ARG A 161 -2.87 19.66 3.69
N PHE A 162 -3.94 18.87 3.60
CA PHE A 162 -4.48 18.40 2.32
C PHE A 162 -4.85 19.56 1.37
N VAL A 163 -5.48 20.61 1.91
CA VAL A 163 -5.83 21.82 1.13
C VAL A 163 -4.57 22.52 0.61
N GLN A 164 -3.54 22.66 1.46
CA GLN A 164 -2.25 23.26 1.06
C GLN A 164 -1.56 22.45 -0.04
N ILE A 165 -1.51 21.12 0.09
CA ILE A 165 -0.93 20.22 -0.93
C ILE A 165 -1.64 20.39 -2.28
N LYS A 166 -2.98 20.48 -2.26
CA LYS A 166 -3.77 20.74 -3.47
C LYS A 166 -3.44 22.10 -4.12
N GLN A 167 -3.22 23.14 -3.32
CA GLN A 167 -2.83 24.45 -3.84
C GLN A 167 -1.42 24.43 -4.44
N GLN A 168 -0.44 23.84 -3.75
CA GLN A 168 0.93 23.72 -4.24
C GLN A 168 1.01 22.90 -5.54
N THR A 169 0.23 21.81 -5.64
CA THR A 169 0.18 20.98 -6.85
C THR A 169 -0.25 21.79 -8.08
N LYS A 170 -1.20 22.73 -7.91
CA LYS A 170 -1.62 23.62 -9.00
C LYS A 170 -0.49 24.53 -9.47
N ILE A 171 0.30 25.09 -8.56
CA ILE A 171 1.44 25.97 -8.86
C ILE A 171 2.53 25.20 -9.62
N VAL A 172 2.89 24.00 -9.15
CA VAL A 172 3.90 23.16 -9.81
C VAL A 172 3.42 22.66 -11.18
N ALA A 173 2.12 22.35 -11.33
CA ALA A 173 1.54 21.95 -12.61
C ALA A 173 1.49 23.10 -13.63
N THR A 174 1.15 24.32 -13.21
CA THR A 174 1.18 25.50 -14.09
C THR A 174 2.61 25.91 -14.46
N SER A 175 3.58 25.69 -13.58
CA SER A 175 5.00 25.93 -13.90
C SER A 175 5.55 25.04 -15.02
N LYS A 176 4.92 23.91 -15.33
CA LYS A 176 5.30 23.04 -16.47
C LYS A 176 4.69 23.47 -17.81
N GLN A 177 3.82 24.49 -17.83
CA GLN A 177 3.15 24.98 -19.04
C GLN A 177 3.72 26.31 -19.58
N ASN A 178 4.79 26.86 -19.00
CA ASN A 178 5.56 27.90 -19.68
C ASN A 178 6.58 27.23 -20.61
N PRO A 179 6.37 27.20 -21.95
CA PRO A 179 7.49 26.98 -22.86
C PRO A 179 8.52 28.06 -22.57
N GLN A 180 9.74 27.62 -22.25
CA GLN A 180 10.87 28.48 -21.96
C GLN A 180 10.95 29.58 -23.02
N THR A 181 10.82 30.83 -22.59
CA THR A 181 11.33 31.97 -23.37
C THR A 181 12.80 31.67 -23.71
N PRO A 182 13.24 31.83 -24.96
CA PRO A 182 14.62 31.56 -25.31
C PRO A 182 15.52 32.45 -24.46
N VAL A 183 16.42 31.84 -23.70
CA VAL A 183 17.44 32.59 -22.96
C VAL A 183 18.36 33.20 -24.02
N GLU A 184 18.27 34.52 -24.22
CA GLU A 184 19.22 35.26 -25.04
C GLU A 184 20.60 35.21 -24.38
N VAL A 185 21.46 34.33 -24.91
CA VAL A 185 22.87 34.28 -24.55
C VAL A 185 23.55 35.48 -25.21
N TRP A 186 23.97 36.43 -24.39
CA TRP A 186 24.75 37.59 -24.84
C TRP A 186 26.07 37.09 -25.44
N LYS A 187 26.25 37.29 -26.75
CA LYS A 187 27.54 37.03 -27.41
C LYS A 187 28.54 38.08 -26.96
N LEU A 188 29.44 37.70 -26.06
CA LEU A 188 30.66 38.48 -25.79
C LEU A 188 31.51 38.49 -27.06
N GLU A 189 31.63 39.66 -27.68
CA GLU A 189 32.55 39.86 -28.80
C GLU A 189 33.99 39.71 -28.31
N ALA A 190 34.70 38.73 -28.87
CA ALA A 190 36.10 38.49 -28.58
C ALA A 190 36.95 39.64 -29.14
N SER A 191 37.40 40.53 -28.25
CA SER A 191 38.38 41.57 -28.57
C SER A 191 39.70 40.91 -28.99
N LYS A 192 40.15 41.22 -30.20
CA LYS A 192 41.37 40.69 -30.82
C LYS A 192 42.61 41.23 -30.09
N THR A 193 43.27 40.39 -29.31
CA THR A 193 44.66 40.64 -28.88
C THR A 193 45.61 39.69 -29.59
N LYS A 194 46.44 40.28 -30.45
CA LYS A 194 47.45 39.67 -31.32
C LYS A 194 48.54 39.01 -30.46
N ARG A 195 48.82 37.72 -30.63
CA ARG A 195 50.07 37.11 -30.12
C ARG A 195 50.70 36.18 -31.16
N ARG A 196 52.01 36.39 -31.34
CA ARG A 196 52.92 35.93 -32.41
C ARG A 196 53.05 34.41 -32.51
N GLU A 197 53.22 33.93 -33.74
CA GLU A 197 53.60 32.56 -34.11
C GLU A 197 55.05 32.21 -33.74
N ASN A 198 55.23 30.91 -33.41
CA ASN A 198 56.37 29.99 -33.60
C ASN A 198 56.50 29.08 -32.36
N SER A 199 56.70 27.76 -32.43
CA SER A 199 57.10 26.86 -33.53
C SER A 199 56.66 25.41 -33.25
N LYS A 200 56.39 24.66 -34.33
CA LYS A 200 56.63 23.21 -34.57
C LYS A 200 56.49 22.22 -33.39
N PHE A 201 55.49 21.33 -33.49
CA PHE A 201 55.70 19.88 -33.31
C PHE A 201 54.52 19.11 -33.95
N THR A 202 54.80 18.19 -34.87
CA THR A 202 53.84 17.16 -35.30
C THR A 202 54.40 15.79 -34.91
N PRO A 203 53.55 14.90 -34.39
CA PRO A 203 53.58 13.54 -34.90
C PRO A 203 52.20 13.00 -35.27
N LYS A 204 52.21 12.25 -36.37
CA LYS A 204 51.21 11.25 -36.81
C LYS A 204 51.18 10.12 -35.76
N TRP A 205 50.11 9.40 -35.45
CA TRP A 205 49.31 8.41 -36.21
C TRP A 205 48.07 8.11 -35.32
N GLY A 206 46.88 7.75 -35.81
CA GLY A 206 46.58 6.48 -36.47
C GLY A 206 45.31 5.92 -35.83
N SER A 207 44.34 5.55 -36.68
CA SER A 207 43.01 5.09 -36.35
C SER A 207 43.00 3.84 -35.45
N SER A 208 42.59 3.96 -34.19
CA SER A 208 42.13 2.80 -33.40
C SER A 208 41.28 3.20 -32.20
N VAL A 209 40.05 3.66 -32.44
CA VAL A 209 39.00 3.68 -31.39
C VAL A 209 37.64 3.19 -31.90
N LEU A 210 37.47 2.98 -33.22
CA LEU A 210 36.23 2.40 -33.79
C LEU A 210 35.99 0.92 -33.45
N HIS A 211 36.89 0.27 -32.69
CA HIS A 211 36.70 -1.11 -32.24
C HIS A 211 35.98 -1.24 -30.88
N ARG A 212 35.70 -0.15 -30.16
CA ARG A 212 35.11 -0.25 -28.80
C ARG A 212 33.58 -0.14 -28.72
N LEU A 213 32.90 0.06 -29.85
CA LEU A 213 31.43 0.19 -29.90
C LEU A 213 30.69 -1.00 -30.54
N LYS A 214 31.41 -2.03 -31.03
CA LYS A 214 30.78 -3.22 -31.65
C LYS A 214 30.71 -4.48 -30.78
N ILE A 215 31.34 -4.50 -29.61
CA ILE A 215 31.41 -5.72 -28.77
C ILE A 215 30.28 -5.78 -27.71
N HIS A 216 29.70 -4.65 -27.29
CA HIS A 216 28.70 -4.66 -26.22
C HIS A 216 27.28 -5.08 -26.68
N ARG A 217 27.01 -5.16 -27.99
CA ARG A 217 25.69 -5.54 -28.55
C ARG A 217 25.57 -7.02 -28.90
N LEU A 218 26.65 -7.81 -28.80
CA LEU A 218 26.65 -9.25 -29.09
C LEU A 218 26.66 -10.14 -27.83
N MET A 219 26.83 -9.60 -26.62
CA MET A 219 26.77 -10.38 -25.38
C MET A 219 25.37 -10.50 -24.74
N VAL A 220 24.37 -9.76 -25.22
CA VAL A 220 23.01 -9.76 -24.62
C VAL A 220 22.07 -10.78 -25.27
N LEU A 221 22.48 -11.44 -26.37
CA LEU A 221 21.62 -12.39 -27.11
C LEU A 221 21.98 -13.87 -26.93
N SER A 222 22.90 -14.23 -26.03
CA SER A 222 23.29 -15.64 -25.79
C SER A 222 22.95 -16.21 -24.41
N ILE A 223 22.27 -15.46 -23.53
CA ILE A 223 21.87 -15.97 -22.19
C ILE A 223 20.37 -16.36 -22.14
N ASN A 224 19.61 -16.16 -23.21
CA ASN A 224 18.16 -16.44 -23.23
C ASN A 224 17.76 -17.72 -23.99
N ASN A 225 18.63 -18.72 -24.03
CA ASN A 225 18.21 -20.05 -24.48
C ASN A 225 19.05 -21.18 -23.86
N ARG A 226 18.81 -21.47 -22.57
CA ARG A 226 18.85 -22.81 -21.97
C ARG A 226 17.88 -22.87 -20.80
#